data_AF-A0A2G0WHE2-F1
#
_entry.id   AF-A0A2G0WHE2-F1
#
_cell.length_a   1.000
_cell.length_b   1.000
_cell.length_c   1.000
_cell.angle_alpha   90.00
_cell.angle_beta   90.00
_cell.angle_gamma   90.00
#
_symmetry.space_group_name_H-M   'P 1'
#
loop_
_entity.id
_entity.type
_entity.pdbx_description
1 polymer ?
#
loop_
_entity_poly.entity_id
_entity_poly.type
_entity_poly.pdbx_seq_one_letter_code
_entity_poly.pdbx_strand_id
1 'polypeptide(L)'
;MRQYRRIYDLEVEVSSESDIEVAMTPTELGLFMAMNAIAMALKSSPNFNNEALTALAEKFIDDAPSVVQGSIAREAYERPLRFLVNDQSQVIDWLKQSGLA
;
A
#
# COMPACT_ATOMS: atom_id res chain seq x y z
N MET A 1 -11.60 27.37 47.49
CA MET A 1 -12.45 27.01 46.34
C MET A 1 -12.26 28.04 45.23
N ARG A 2 -11.68 27.63 44.10
CA ARG A 2 -11.91 28.24 42.79
C ARG A 2 -11.95 27.11 41.77
N GLN A 3 -13.16 26.78 41.35
CA GLN A 3 -13.43 25.94 40.19
C GLN A 3 -13.09 26.76 38.95
N TYR A 4 -12.29 26.20 38.05
CA TYR A 4 -12.23 26.67 36.67
C TYR A 4 -12.66 25.52 35.75
N ARG A 5 -13.58 25.89 34.86
CA ARG A 5 -14.42 25.07 33.98
C ARG A 5 -13.62 24.67 32.73
N ARG A 6 -13.89 23.46 32.23
CA ARG A 6 -13.36 22.86 30.97
C ARG A 6 -13.44 23.82 29.78
N ILE A 7 -12.58 23.58 28.79
CA ILE A 7 -12.75 23.58 27.31
C ILE A 7 -11.30 23.56 26.78
N TYR A 8 -10.82 22.60 25.98
CA TYR A 8 -11.35 22.09 24.72
C TYR A 8 -11.17 20.57 24.64
N ASP A 9 -12.25 19.85 24.33
CA ASP A 9 -12.10 18.57 23.63
C ASP A 9 -11.48 18.94 22.28
N LEU A 10 -10.19 18.67 22.13
CA LEU A 10 -9.52 18.74 20.85
C LEU A 10 -10.06 17.54 20.07
N GLU A 11 -11.14 17.76 19.32
CA GLU A 11 -11.55 16.84 18.27
C GLU A 11 -10.40 16.83 17.25
N VAL A 12 -9.45 15.91 17.47
CA VAL A 12 -8.50 15.54 16.46
C VAL A 12 -9.34 14.85 15.40
N GLU A 13 -9.60 15.55 14.29
CA GLU A 13 -9.95 14.91 13.03
C GLU A 13 -8.82 13.93 12.73
N VAL A 14 -8.98 12.69 13.20
CA VAL A 14 -8.28 11.55 12.63
C VAL A 14 -8.91 11.39 11.26
N SER A 15 -8.37 12.15 10.29
CA SER A 15 -8.56 11.86 8.89
C SER A 15 -8.19 10.39 8.71
N SER A 16 -9.22 9.57 8.60
CA SER A 16 -9.15 8.17 8.23
C SER A 16 -8.23 8.06 7.03
N GLU A 17 -7.15 7.29 7.17
CA GLU A 17 -6.32 6.76 6.08
C GLU A 17 -6.40 7.59 4.80
N SER A 18 -5.72 8.72 4.87
CA SER A 18 -5.53 9.69 3.80
C SER A 18 -5.60 9.08 2.41
N ASP A 19 -6.55 9.55 1.61
CA ASP A 19 -6.59 9.49 0.15
C ASP A 19 -5.34 10.16 -0.44
N ILE A 20 -4.17 9.59 -0.21
CA ILE A 20 -2.91 10.07 -0.80
C ILE A 20 -2.94 9.64 -2.26
N GLU A 21 -3.39 10.56 -3.10
CA GLU A 21 -3.29 10.44 -4.54
C GLU A 21 -1.82 10.54 -4.96
N VAL A 22 -1.19 9.38 -5.15
CA VAL A 22 0.10 9.28 -5.84
C VAL A 22 -0.17 9.37 -7.33
N ALA A 23 0.07 10.54 -7.92
CA ALA A 23 0.03 10.72 -9.36
C ALA A 23 1.15 9.92 -10.02
N MET A 24 0.78 8.98 -10.90
CA MET A 24 1.72 8.18 -11.70
C MET A 24 1.74 8.69 -13.14
N THR A 25 2.93 8.80 -13.71
CA THR A 25 3.09 8.95 -15.16
C THR A 25 2.61 7.68 -15.88
N PRO A 26 2.26 7.76 -17.18
CA PRO A 26 1.86 6.58 -17.95
C PRO A 26 2.93 5.46 -17.94
N THR A 27 4.21 5.82 -17.92
CA THR A 27 5.31 4.86 -17.84
C THR A 27 5.36 4.16 -16.48
N GLU A 28 5.22 4.90 -15.38
CA GLU A 28 5.18 4.32 -14.03
C GLU A 28 3.97 3.42 -13.84
N LEU A 29 2.81 3.82 -14.36
CA LEU A 29 1.61 2.99 -14.35
C LEU A 29 1.81 1.69 -15.14
N GLY A 30 2.39 1.77 -16.34
CA GLY A 30 2.70 0.60 -17.15
C GLY A 30 3.68 -0.37 -16.46
N LEU A 31 4.72 0.18 -15.81
CA LEU A 31 5.69 -0.61 -15.05
C LEU A 31 5.03 -1.27 -13.83
N PHE A 32 4.20 -0.55 -13.09
CA PHE A 32 3.43 -1.07 -11.97
C PHE A 32 2.55 -2.23 -12.39
N MET A 33 1.78 -2.08 -13.48
CA MET A 33 0.91 -3.13 -13.99
C MET A 33 1.70 -4.37 -14.46
N ALA A 34 2.84 -4.18 -15.13
CA ALA A 34 3.67 -5.28 -15.58
C ALA A 34 4.28 -6.07 -14.41
N MET A 35 4.79 -5.38 -13.39
CA MET A 35 5.36 -6.03 -12.20
C MET A 35 4.29 -6.82 -11.43
N ASN A 36 3.09 -6.25 -11.28
CA ASN A 36 1.97 -6.93 -10.63
C ASN A 36 1.51 -8.17 -11.41
N ALA A 37 1.45 -8.10 -12.74
CA ALA A 37 1.12 -9.24 -13.58
C ALA A 37 2.15 -10.38 -13.43
N ILE A 38 3.45 -10.04 -13.40
CA ILE A 38 4.53 -11.01 -13.18
C ILE A 38 4.41 -11.63 -11.78
N ALA A 39 4.19 -10.82 -10.74
CA ALA A 39 4.00 -11.31 -9.38
C ALA A 39 2.81 -12.27 -9.30
N MET A 40 1.69 -11.97 -9.94
CA MET A 40 0.52 -12.85 -9.98
C MET A 40 0.81 -14.16 -10.70
N ALA A 41 1.51 -14.10 -11.84
CA ALA A 41 1.93 -15.30 -12.56
C ALA A 41 2.85 -16.19 -11.70
N LEU A 42 3.79 -15.59 -10.97
CA LEU A 42 4.65 -16.29 -10.03
C LEU A 42 3.84 -16.90 -8.88
N LYS A 43 2.93 -16.14 -8.26
CA LYS A 43 2.09 -16.63 -7.16
C LYS A 43 1.19 -17.81 -7.57
N SER A 44 0.82 -17.86 -8.84
CA SER A 44 0.03 -18.95 -9.46
C SER A 44 0.87 -20.16 -9.86
N SER A 45 2.20 -20.04 -9.85
CA SER A 45 3.09 -21.08 -10.35
C SER A 45 3.22 -22.22 -9.33
N PRO A 46 3.17 -23.50 -9.76
CA PRO A 46 3.42 -24.63 -8.89
C PRO A 46 4.78 -24.51 -8.20
N ASN A 47 4.83 -24.83 -6.91
CA ASN A 47 6.03 -24.80 -6.07
C ASN A 47 6.68 -23.41 -5.88
N PHE A 48 6.03 -22.33 -6.32
CA PHE A 48 6.51 -20.99 -6.01
C PHE A 48 6.28 -20.69 -4.53
N ASN A 49 7.30 -20.15 -3.86
CA ASN A 49 7.26 -19.87 -2.43
C ASN A 49 6.56 -18.53 -2.18
N ASN A 50 5.23 -18.57 -2.12
CA ASN A 50 4.39 -17.41 -1.82
C ASN A 50 4.72 -16.78 -0.46
N GLU A 51 4.99 -17.61 0.56
CA GLU A 51 5.31 -17.16 1.90
C GLU A 51 6.59 -16.32 1.92
N ALA A 52 7.64 -16.76 1.20
CA ALA A 52 8.89 -16.01 1.10
C ALA A 52 8.70 -14.67 0.36
N LEU A 53 7.87 -14.64 -0.69
CA LEU A 53 7.56 -13.41 -1.41
C LEU A 53 6.83 -12.40 -0.50
N THR A 54 5.82 -12.87 0.23
CA THR A 54 5.06 -12.05 1.20
C THR A 54 5.97 -11.53 2.30
N ALA A 55 6.76 -12.41 2.94
CA ALA A 55 7.66 -12.03 4.03
C ALA A 55 8.72 -11.01 3.60
N LEU A 56 9.22 -11.10 2.37
CA LEU A 56 10.15 -10.10 1.83
C LEU A 56 9.47 -8.76 1.57
N ALA A 57 8.24 -8.77 1.03
CA ALA A 57 7.48 -7.55 0.79
C ALA A 57 7.14 -6.84 2.11
N GLU A 58 6.70 -7.57 3.14
CA GLU A 58 6.46 -7.04 4.49
C GLU A 58 7.73 -6.45 5.08
N LYS A 59 8.86 -7.18 5.01
CA LYS A 59 10.15 -6.66 5.47
C LYS A 59 10.53 -5.34 4.81
N PHE A 60 10.30 -5.20 3.51
CA PHE A 60 10.62 -3.96 2.79
C PHE A 60 9.69 -2.82 3.12
N ILE A 61 8.43 -3.10 3.50
CA ILE A 61 7.50 -2.10 4.03
C ILE A 61 8.00 -1.65 5.41
N ASP A 62 8.28 -2.57 6.32
CA ASP A 62 8.72 -2.27 7.68
C ASP A 62 10.05 -1.51 7.69
N ASP A 63 11.03 -2.00 6.93
CA ASP A 63 12.39 -1.44 6.84
C ASP A 63 12.57 -0.61 5.54
N ALA A 64 11.66 0.33 5.27
CA ALA A 64 11.79 1.16 4.07
C ALA A 64 13.12 1.96 4.08
N PRO A 65 13.81 2.05 2.93
CA PRO A 65 15.06 2.79 2.82
C PRO A 65 14.93 4.25 3.26
N SER A 66 15.98 4.82 3.85
CA SER A 66 15.97 6.20 4.35
C SER A 66 15.75 7.27 3.28
N VAL A 67 15.84 6.92 1.99
CA VAL A 67 15.51 7.81 0.86
C VAL A 67 14.00 7.98 0.66
N VAL A 68 13.19 7.04 1.17
CA VAL A 68 11.72 7.09 1.13
C VAL A 68 11.24 7.95 2.30
N GLN A 69 11.16 9.27 2.08
CA GLN A 69 10.79 10.24 3.11
C GLN A 69 9.49 10.98 2.78
N GLY A 70 8.66 11.20 3.79
CA GLY A 70 7.36 11.85 3.64
C GLY A 70 6.25 10.89 3.24
N SER A 71 5.01 11.27 3.53
CA SER A 71 3.83 10.41 3.37
C SER A 71 3.59 9.99 1.92
N ILE A 72 3.78 10.91 0.96
CA ILE A 72 3.58 10.63 -0.47
C ILE A 72 4.60 9.61 -0.99
N ALA A 73 5.90 9.81 -0.68
CA ALA A 73 6.94 8.88 -1.13
C ALA A 73 6.78 7.50 -0.47
N ARG A 74 6.38 7.49 0.81
CA ARG A 74 6.07 6.27 1.55
C ARG A 74 4.92 5.49 0.91
N GLU A 75 3.81 6.16 0.59
CA GLU A 75 2.67 5.53 -0.08
C GLU A 75 3.04 5.02 -1.48
N ALA A 76 3.78 5.82 -2.27
CA ALA A 76 4.24 5.42 -3.60
C ALA A 76 5.14 4.16 -3.55
N TYR A 77 5.97 4.05 -2.52
CA TYR A 77 6.85 2.93 -2.28
C TYR A 77 6.12 1.67 -1.77
N GLU A 78 5.20 1.83 -0.82
CA GLU A 78 4.49 0.71 -0.19
C GLU A 78 3.41 0.11 -1.10
N ARG A 79 2.76 0.91 -1.95
CA ARG A 79 1.65 0.47 -2.81
C ARG A 79 1.96 -0.79 -3.64
N PRO A 80 3.08 -0.88 -4.39
CA PRO A 80 3.44 -2.12 -5.10
C PRO A 80 3.79 -3.27 -4.16
N LEU A 81 4.35 -3.00 -2.98
CA LEU A 81 4.70 -4.05 -2.02
C LEU A 81 3.45 -4.66 -1.36
N ARG A 82 2.44 -3.83 -1.02
CA ARG A 82 1.15 -4.30 -0.48
C ARG A 82 0.43 -5.23 -1.46
N PHE A 83 0.58 -5.01 -2.77
CA PHE A 83 0.05 -5.91 -3.79
C PHE A 83 0.65 -7.32 -3.69
N LEU A 84 1.94 -7.44 -3.34
CA LEU A 84 2.60 -8.74 -3.17
C LEU A 84 2.12 -9.47 -1.92
N VAL A 85 1.85 -8.72 -0.84
CA VAL A 85 1.34 -9.22 0.43
C VAL A 85 -0.11 -9.70 0.32
N ASN A 86 -0.95 -8.99 -0.45
CA ASN A 86 -2.36 -9.29 -0.57
C ASN A 86 -2.63 -10.63 -1.28
N ASP A 87 -3.71 -11.31 -0.84
CA ASP A 87 -4.16 -12.53 -1.49
C ASP A 87 -4.58 -12.29 -2.95
N GLN A 88 -4.40 -13.34 -3.76
CA GLN A 88 -4.72 -13.31 -5.18
C GLN A 88 -6.18 -12.92 -5.46
N SER A 89 -7.12 -13.33 -4.59
CA SER A 89 -8.53 -12.97 -4.67
C SER A 89 -8.77 -11.48 -4.40
N GLN A 90 -8.11 -10.93 -3.38
CA GLN A 90 -8.21 -9.51 -3.03
C GLN A 90 -7.65 -8.62 -4.15
N VAL A 91 -6.57 -9.07 -4.79
CA VAL A 91 -5.99 -8.41 -5.96
C VAL A 91 -6.97 -8.39 -7.14
N ILE A 92 -7.62 -9.50 -7.44
CA ILE A 92 -8.61 -9.57 -8.53
C ILE A 92 -9.78 -8.62 -8.24
N ASP A 93 -10.26 -8.57 -7.00
CA ASP A 93 -11.36 -7.68 -6.64
C ASP A 93 -10.95 -6.20 -6.68
N TRP A 94 -9.71 -5.87 -6.31
CA TRP A 94 -9.15 -4.53 -6.47
C TRP A 94 -9.03 -4.11 -7.94
N LEU A 95 -8.61 -5.03 -8.84
CA LEU A 95 -8.53 -4.76 -10.28
C LEU A 95 -9.92 -4.50 -10.89
N LYS A 96 -10.94 -5.26 -10.48
CA LYS A 96 -12.33 -5.02 -10.89
C LYS A 96 -12.83 -3.66 -10.43
N GLN A 97 -12.54 -3.28 -9.18
CA GLN A 97 -12.92 -1.98 -8.62
C GLN A 97 -12.22 -0.80 -9.32
N SER A 98 -11.00 -1.02 -9.81
CA SER A 98 -10.21 -0.02 -10.53
C SER A 98 -10.54 0.06 -12.04
N GLY A 99 -11.47 -0.76 -12.53
CA GLY A 99 -11.84 -0.80 -13.96
C GLY A 99 -10.76 -1.39 -14.88
N LEU A 100 -9.83 -2.18 -14.33
CA LEU A 100 -8.68 -2.74 -15.04
C LEU A 100 -8.81 -4.25 -15.32
N ALA A 101 -9.88 -4.90 -14.85
CA ALA A 101 -10.18 -6.32 -15.07
C ALA A 101 -11.62 -6.54 -15.55
#